data_AF-A0A3L7WZ59-F1
#
_entry.id   AF-A0A3L7WZ59-F1
#
_cell.length_a   1.000
_cell.length_b   1.000
_cell.length_c   1.000
_cell.angle_alpha   90.00
_cell.angle_beta   90.00
_cell.angle_gamma   90.00
#
_symmetry.space_group_name_H-M   'P 1'
#
loop_
_entity.id
_entity.type
_entity.pdbx_description
1 polymer ?
#
loop_
_entity_poly.entity_id
_entity_poly.type
_entity_poly.pdbx_seq_one_letter_code
_entity_poly.pdbx_strand_id
1 'polypeptide(L)'
;MTEKRLRMETPMQLISHEYIFAEDRPFRSCHASSLVELAEGGFLVVWFGGSRESADDVAIWSARRGVTGDWSVPQLVAKVEESAHWNPVIFRAANGQIHLWFKVGPKIPTWRTYTVLSDDDGERWSAPVELAPGDTGGRGPVKNKPILLADGGWLAGASLETATDWDAFVDRSEDGGLTWQATPLIAYDHRRWAGKGVIQPALWESAPGQVHMLLRSTGGRICRSDSTDGGRMWSEIVPTNLPNNNSGLDVAWLAGGRLALICNPVADRERTPLSILFSHNNGLTWPERIDLETGPGEYSYPAIVPTADGALAVSYTWRRERIVWAKVE
;
A
#
# COMPACT_ATOMS: atom_id res chain seq x y z
N MET A 1 47.55 0.83 -8.30
CA MET A 1 46.63 0.12 -7.38
C MET A 1 45.96 1.19 -6.54
N THR A 2 44.73 1.55 -6.87
CA THR A 2 43.99 2.59 -6.17
C THR A 2 42.93 1.88 -5.35
N GLU A 3 43.14 1.85 -4.03
CA GLU A 3 42.18 1.31 -3.08
C GLU A 3 40.85 2.06 -3.22
N LYS A 4 39.83 1.38 -3.73
CA LYS A 4 38.44 1.78 -3.53
C LYS A 4 38.19 1.70 -2.03
N ARG A 5 38.20 2.85 -1.35
CA ARG A 5 37.54 3.01 -0.04
C ARG A 5 36.12 2.48 -0.20
N LEU A 6 35.85 1.29 0.34
CA LEU A 6 34.47 0.87 0.60
C LEU A 6 33.89 1.96 1.51
N ARG A 7 32.89 2.69 1.00
CA ARG A 7 32.02 3.44 1.89
C ARG A 7 31.38 2.40 2.80
N MET A 8 31.71 2.46 4.10
CA MET A 8 30.91 1.77 5.09
C MET A 8 29.53 2.39 5.00
N GLU A 9 28.55 1.63 4.48
CA GLU A 9 27.15 2.03 4.53
C GLU A 9 26.78 2.09 6.01
N THR A 10 26.34 3.26 6.47
CA THR A 10 25.80 3.42 7.82
C THR A 10 24.66 2.42 7.98
N PRO A 11 24.62 1.63 9.07
CA PRO A 11 23.50 0.75 9.31
C PRO A 11 22.25 1.62 9.46
N MET A 12 21.25 1.27 8.66
CA MET A 12 19.97 1.94 8.57
C MET A 12 19.19 1.78 9.89
N GLN A 13 18.54 2.85 10.34
CA GLN A 13 18.03 3.03 11.71
C GLN A 13 16.62 3.62 11.73
N LEU A 14 15.85 3.25 12.76
CA LEU A 14 14.56 3.87 13.06
C LEU A 14 14.80 5.25 13.67
N ILE A 15 14.37 6.30 12.97
CA ILE A 15 14.57 7.71 13.36
C ILE A 15 13.39 8.24 14.16
N SER A 16 12.18 7.83 13.80
CA SER A 16 10.95 8.24 14.48
C SER A 16 9.93 7.10 14.53
N HIS A 17 9.12 7.11 15.57
CA HIS A 17 7.97 6.23 15.76
C HIS A 17 6.92 7.00 16.55
N GLU A 18 5.78 7.27 15.91
CA GLU A 18 4.77 8.19 16.42
C GLU A 18 3.37 7.60 16.23
N TYR A 19 2.55 7.61 17.29
CA TYR A 19 1.11 7.46 17.12
C TYR A 19 0.55 8.77 16.56
N ILE A 20 -0.20 8.68 15.46
CA ILE A 20 -0.71 9.84 14.73
C ILE A 20 -1.75 10.64 15.55
N PHE A 21 -2.45 9.99 16.47
CA PHE A 21 -3.50 10.60 17.28
C PHE A 21 -3.56 9.97 18.68
N ALA A 22 -4.13 10.72 19.62
CA ALA A 22 -4.36 10.30 21.01
C ALA A 22 -5.62 9.41 21.15
N GLU A 23 -5.97 9.06 22.40
CA GLU A 23 -7.17 8.25 22.70
C GLU A 23 -8.48 8.94 22.36
N ASP A 24 -8.54 10.26 22.57
CA ASP A 24 -9.71 11.07 22.22
C ASP A 24 -9.78 11.24 20.70
N ARG A 25 -10.71 10.52 20.09
CA ARG A 25 -10.83 10.39 18.63
C ARG A 25 -12.23 9.92 18.24
N PRO A 26 -12.69 10.20 17.00
CA PRO A 26 -14.07 9.96 16.58
C PRO A 26 -14.39 8.50 16.22
N PHE A 27 -13.45 7.57 16.35
CA PHE A 27 -13.60 6.17 15.98
C PHE A 27 -13.00 5.23 17.04
N ARG A 28 -13.61 4.05 17.21
CA ARG A 28 -13.13 3.03 18.14
C ARG A 28 -12.04 2.16 17.52
N SER A 29 -12.17 1.86 16.23
CA SER A 29 -11.22 1.05 15.46
C SER A 29 -10.77 1.79 14.21
N CYS A 30 -9.52 1.57 13.82
CA CYS A 30 -8.92 2.14 12.62
C CYS A 30 -8.01 1.12 11.94
N HIS A 31 -7.94 1.14 10.62
CA HIS A 31 -7.14 0.19 9.85
C HIS A 31 -6.80 0.69 8.44
N ALA A 32 -5.93 -0.04 7.75
CA ALA A 32 -5.51 0.16 6.36
C ALA A 32 -5.01 1.58 6.06
N SER A 33 -3.88 1.94 6.68
CA SER A 33 -3.26 3.24 6.45
C SER A 33 -2.51 3.32 5.12
N SER A 34 -2.44 4.52 4.54
CA SER A 34 -1.60 4.87 3.40
C SER A 34 -1.05 6.29 3.60
N LEU A 35 0.09 6.63 3.01
CA LEU A 35 0.76 7.92 3.22
C LEU A 35 1.43 8.48 1.96
N VAL A 36 1.59 9.81 1.93
CA VAL A 36 2.41 10.56 0.97
C VAL A 36 3.21 11.65 1.69
N GLU A 37 4.35 12.02 1.11
CA GLU A 37 5.11 13.22 1.47
C GLU A 37 4.52 14.46 0.76
N LEU A 38 4.31 15.53 1.53
CA LEU A 38 3.74 16.80 1.07
C LEU A 38 4.80 17.71 0.44
N ALA A 39 4.40 18.75 -0.30
CA ALA A 39 5.33 19.64 -1.01
C ALA A 39 6.36 20.29 -0.07
N GLU A 40 5.90 20.62 1.12
CA GLU A 40 6.67 21.32 2.15
C GLU A 40 7.58 20.41 2.99
N GLY A 41 7.56 19.09 2.78
CA GLY A 41 8.35 18.12 3.57
C GLY A 41 7.63 17.56 4.81
N GLY A 42 6.32 17.79 4.93
CA GLY A 42 5.43 17.11 5.87
C GLY A 42 4.86 15.81 5.31
N PHE A 43 3.89 15.21 6.01
CA PHE A 43 3.22 13.98 5.58
C PHE A 43 1.71 14.10 5.68
N LEU A 44 1.01 13.42 4.78
CA LEU A 44 -0.43 13.18 4.89
C LEU A 44 -0.66 11.68 4.97
N VAL A 45 -1.34 11.25 6.03
CA VAL A 45 -1.70 9.85 6.26
C VAL A 45 -3.21 9.72 6.25
N VAL A 46 -3.73 8.70 5.56
CA VAL A 46 -5.14 8.35 5.49
C VAL A 46 -5.37 6.94 6.05
N TRP A 47 -6.55 6.68 6.61
CA TRP A 47 -6.98 5.36 7.09
C TRP A 47 -8.51 5.29 7.11
N PHE A 48 -9.08 4.09 7.21
CA PHE A 48 -10.51 3.97 7.52
C PHE A 48 -10.70 3.79 9.03
N GLY A 49 -11.80 4.32 9.57
CA GLY A 49 -12.12 4.21 10.99
C GLY A 49 -13.61 4.35 11.29
N GLY A 50 -14.07 3.64 12.32
CA GLY A 50 -15.45 3.64 12.79
C GLY A 50 -15.60 2.83 14.09
N SER A 51 -16.82 2.39 14.40
CA SER A 51 -17.12 1.57 15.59
C SER A 51 -16.42 0.20 15.57
N ARG A 52 -16.37 -0.43 14.40
CA ARG A 52 -15.62 -1.66 14.09
C ARG A 52 -15.43 -1.80 12.58
N GLU A 53 -14.49 -2.63 12.16
CA GLU A 53 -14.36 -3.01 10.75
C GLU A 53 -15.71 -3.51 10.19
N SER A 54 -16.02 -3.11 8.95
CA SER A 54 -17.28 -3.40 8.25
C SER A 54 -18.55 -2.71 8.75
N ALA A 55 -18.50 -1.88 9.79
CA ALA A 55 -19.69 -1.19 10.26
C ALA A 55 -20.10 -0.07 9.31
N ASP A 56 -21.40 0.24 9.29
CA ASP A 56 -21.96 1.27 8.42
C ASP A 56 -21.50 2.67 8.79
N ASP A 57 -20.92 2.89 9.98
CA ASP A 57 -20.33 4.16 10.39
C ASP A 57 -18.85 4.33 9.99
N VAL A 58 -18.23 3.32 9.37
CA VAL A 58 -16.84 3.42 8.92
C VAL A 58 -16.72 4.49 7.83
N ALA A 59 -15.77 5.39 8.01
CA ALA A 59 -15.45 6.49 7.10
C ALA A 59 -13.94 6.57 6.84
N ILE A 60 -13.54 7.40 5.87
CA ILE A 60 -12.12 7.69 5.60
C ILE A 60 -11.69 8.92 6.38
N TRP A 61 -10.60 8.79 7.12
CA TRP A 61 -10.01 9.81 7.98
C TRP A 61 -8.59 10.13 7.52
N SER A 62 -8.12 11.33 7.84
CA SER A 62 -6.74 11.74 7.62
C SER A 62 -6.16 12.54 8.78
N ALA A 63 -4.84 12.60 8.83
CA ALA A 63 -4.11 13.59 9.60
C ALA A 63 -2.85 14.01 8.84
N ARG A 64 -2.44 15.26 9.06
CA ARG A 64 -1.23 15.83 8.48
C ARG A 64 -0.18 16.02 9.55
N ARG A 65 1.07 15.70 9.20
CA ARG A 65 2.25 16.01 9.99
C ARG A 65 2.94 17.20 9.37
N GLY A 66 3.03 18.31 10.11
CA GLY A 66 3.80 19.48 9.69
C GLY A 66 5.31 19.22 9.69
N VAL A 67 6.07 20.13 9.09
CA VAL A 67 7.55 20.09 9.07
C VAL A 67 8.18 20.19 10.47
N THR A 68 7.46 20.80 11.42
CA THR A 68 7.86 20.91 12.83
C THR A 68 7.66 19.61 13.60
N GLY A 69 6.92 18.65 13.04
CA GLY A 69 6.65 17.34 13.61
C GLY A 69 5.28 17.19 14.28
N ASP A 70 4.47 18.24 14.32
CA ASP A 70 3.15 18.20 14.94
C ASP A 70 2.12 17.54 14.01
N TRP A 71 1.25 16.70 14.60
CA TRP A 71 0.11 16.11 13.90
C TRP A 71 -1.15 16.95 14.08
N SER A 72 -1.92 17.12 13.01
CA SER A 72 -3.29 17.60 13.08
C SER A 72 -4.18 16.57 13.79
N VAL A 73 -5.27 17.02 14.41
CA VAL A 73 -6.32 16.08 14.86
C VAL A 73 -6.94 15.36 13.65
N PRO A 74 -7.46 14.12 13.81
CA PRO A 74 -8.12 13.40 12.72
C PRO A 74 -9.23 14.22 12.05
N GLN A 75 -9.17 14.33 10.72
CA GLN A 75 -10.17 14.99 9.89
C GLN A 75 -10.94 13.96 9.08
N LEU A 76 -12.27 14.15 8.96
CA LEU A 76 -13.10 13.32 8.10
C LEU A 76 -12.87 13.73 6.64
N VAL A 77 -12.48 12.78 5.80
CA VAL A 77 -12.23 13.02 4.36
C VAL A 77 -13.40 12.57 3.52
N ALA A 78 -13.92 11.35 3.75
CA ALA A 78 -14.99 10.81 2.94
C ALA A 78 -15.95 9.92 3.73
N LYS A 79 -17.24 10.21 3.54
CA LYS A 79 -18.38 9.38 3.94
C LYS A 79 -19.51 9.58 2.93
N VAL A 80 -19.52 8.77 1.88
CA VAL A 80 -20.41 9.01 0.71
C VAL A 80 -21.82 8.43 0.88
N GLU A 81 -21.96 7.43 1.76
CA GLU A 81 -23.24 6.81 2.12
C GLU A 81 -23.14 6.08 3.47
N GLU A 82 -24.28 5.67 4.02
CA GLU A 82 -24.42 4.83 5.22
C GLU A 82 -24.03 3.38 4.93
N SER A 83 -22.78 3.18 4.53
CA SER A 83 -22.14 1.88 4.36
C SER A 83 -20.65 1.96 4.70
N ALA A 84 -20.02 0.81 4.92
CA ALA A 84 -18.62 0.74 5.28
C ALA A 84 -17.71 1.30 4.18
N HIS A 85 -16.73 2.11 4.59
CA HIS A 85 -15.64 2.60 3.75
C HIS A 85 -14.36 1.82 4.04
N TRP A 86 -13.55 1.55 3.02
CA TRP A 86 -12.42 0.62 3.15
C TRP A 86 -11.19 1.06 2.36
N ASN A 87 -10.05 0.48 2.75
CA ASN A 87 -8.77 0.51 2.03
C ASN A 87 -8.45 1.83 1.32
N PRO A 88 -8.36 2.96 2.05
CA PRO A 88 -7.94 4.20 1.44
C PRO A 88 -6.49 4.08 0.94
N VAL A 89 -6.28 4.46 -0.31
CA VAL A 89 -4.96 4.52 -0.94
C VAL A 89 -4.74 5.94 -1.42
N ILE A 90 -3.66 6.57 -0.93
CA ILE A 90 -3.27 7.92 -1.32
C ILE A 90 -2.04 7.88 -2.22
N PHE A 91 -2.01 8.77 -3.20
CA PHE A 91 -0.93 8.90 -4.15
C PHE A 91 -0.76 10.37 -4.54
N ARG A 92 0.48 10.83 -4.66
CA ARG A 92 0.79 12.16 -5.13
C ARG A 92 1.36 12.07 -6.54
N ALA A 93 0.64 12.65 -7.48
CA ALA A 93 1.01 12.67 -8.88
C ALA A 93 2.17 13.63 -9.14
N ALA A 94 2.85 13.47 -10.28
CA ALA A 94 4.00 14.29 -10.66
C ALA A 94 3.66 15.79 -10.83
N ASN A 95 2.40 16.12 -11.13
CA ASN A 95 1.90 17.50 -11.19
C ASN A 95 1.59 18.10 -9.80
N GLY A 96 1.80 17.34 -8.71
CA GLY A 96 1.53 17.75 -7.33
C GLY A 96 0.13 17.41 -6.82
N GLN A 97 -0.82 17.06 -7.70
CA GLN A 97 -2.18 16.70 -7.30
C GLN A 97 -2.17 15.40 -6.47
N ILE A 98 -2.95 15.39 -5.40
CA ILE A 98 -3.14 14.22 -4.54
C ILE A 98 -4.41 13.50 -4.95
N HIS A 99 -4.28 12.21 -5.22
CA HIS A 99 -5.39 11.30 -5.47
C HIS A 99 -5.60 10.43 -4.24
N LEU A 100 -6.86 10.28 -3.83
CA LEU A 100 -7.27 9.33 -2.82
C LEU A 100 -8.35 8.43 -3.40
N TRP A 101 -8.12 7.13 -3.36
CA TRP A 101 -9.12 6.11 -3.68
C TRP A 101 -9.54 5.37 -2.43
N PHE A 102 -10.81 4.99 -2.36
CA PHE A 102 -11.34 4.18 -1.26
C PHE A 102 -12.49 3.31 -1.78
N LYS A 103 -12.84 2.26 -1.02
CA LYS A 103 -13.95 1.37 -1.38
C LYS A 103 -15.16 1.66 -0.52
N VAL A 104 -16.34 1.46 -1.08
CA VAL A 104 -17.62 1.68 -0.39
C VAL A 104 -18.55 0.51 -0.66
N GLY A 105 -19.09 -0.06 0.40
CA GLY A 105 -20.10 -1.10 0.33
C GLY A 105 -20.09 -2.05 1.51
N PRO A 106 -21.16 -2.85 1.66
CA PRO A 106 -21.35 -3.69 2.85
C PRO A 106 -20.43 -4.91 2.88
N LYS A 107 -19.91 -5.33 1.71
CA LYS A 107 -19.11 -6.54 1.55
C LYS A 107 -18.03 -6.33 0.49
N ILE A 108 -16.88 -6.95 0.71
CA ILE A 108 -15.71 -6.91 -0.18
C ILE A 108 -16.05 -7.30 -1.63
N PRO A 109 -16.78 -8.40 -1.93
CA PRO A 109 -17.00 -8.81 -3.32
C PRO A 109 -17.89 -7.84 -4.13
N THR A 110 -18.63 -6.96 -3.45
CA THR A 110 -19.63 -6.08 -4.08
C THR A 110 -19.35 -4.61 -3.84
N TRP A 111 -18.19 -4.26 -3.28
CA TRP A 111 -17.84 -2.86 -3.05
C TRP A 111 -17.58 -2.13 -4.37
N ARG A 112 -17.76 -0.81 -4.34
CA ARG A 112 -17.46 0.11 -5.43
C ARG A 112 -16.23 0.93 -5.08
N THR A 113 -15.51 1.42 -6.08
CA THR A 113 -14.35 2.29 -5.86
C THR A 113 -14.72 3.73 -6.09
N TYR A 114 -14.39 4.60 -5.14
CA TYR A 114 -14.53 6.04 -5.26
C TYR A 114 -13.16 6.71 -5.27
N THR A 115 -13.10 7.88 -5.89
CA THR A 115 -11.93 8.76 -5.89
C THR A 115 -12.32 10.18 -5.48
N VAL A 116 -11.42 10.83 -4.75
CA VAL A 116 -11.41 12.27 -4.47
C VAL A 116 -10.01 12.82 -4.74
N LEU A 117 -9.95 14.07 -5.18
CA LEU A 117 -8.71 14.75 -5.54
C LEU A 117 -8.47 15.96 -4.63
N SER A 118 -7.20 16.31 -4.41
CA SER A 118 -6.80 17.53 -3.73
C SER A 118 -5.68 18.22 -4.50
N ASP A 119 -5.83 19.53 -4.68
CA ASP A 119 -4.85 20.42 -5.31
C ASP A 119 -4.08 21.28 -4.28
N ASP A 120 -4.37 21.10 -2.99
CA ASP A 120 -3.86 21.91 -1.87
C ASP A 120 -3.31 21.03 -0.73
N ASP A 121 -2.57 19.98 -1.08
CA ASP A 121 -1.87 19.09 -0.15
C ASP A 121 -2.80 18.43 0.91
N GLY A 122 -4.07 18.20 0.53
CA GLY A 122 -5.07 17.52 1.34
C GLY A 122 -5.84 18.42 2.31
N GLU A 123 -5.76 19.75 2.19
CA GLU A 123 -6.65 20.67 2.92
C GLU A 123 -8.10 20.51 2.47
N ARG A 124 -8.32 20.40 1.15
CA ARG A 124 -9.65 20.28 0.55
C ARG A 124 -9.67 19.12 -0.44
N TRP A 125 -10.85 18.53 -0.54
CA TRP A 125 -11.10 17.38 -1.40
C TRP A 125 -12.24 17.70 -2.37
N SER A 126 -12.12 17.21 -3.60
CA SER A 126 -13.19 17.26 -4.59
C SER A 126 -14.42 16.47 -4.12
N ALA A 127 -15.54 16.65 -4.81
CA ALA A 127 -16.67 15.73 -4.66
C ALA A 127 -16.22 14.29 -5.01
N PRO A 128 -16.67 13.26 -4.26
CA PRO A 128 -16.40 11.87 -4.59
C PRO A 128 -17.02 11.46 -5.92
N VAL A 129 -16.24 10.76 -6.74
CA VAL A 129 -16.69 10.18 -8.01
C VAL A 129 -16.39 8.69 -8.02
N GLU A 130 -17.31 7.87 -8.53
CA GLU A 130 -17.05 6.44 -8.72
C GLU A 130 -16.00 6.25 -9.82
N LEU A 131 -14.92 5.52 -9.53
CA LEU A 131 -13.77 5.34 -10.42
C LEU A 131 -14.15 4.64 -11.73
N ALA A 132 -15.05 3.66 -11.64
CA ALA A 132 -15.56 2.88 -12.75
C ALA A 132 -17.07 2.65 -12.53
N PRO A 133 -17.93 3.56 -13.01
CA PRO A 133 -19.38 3.48 -12.76
C PRO A 133 -19.99 2.13 -13.14
N GLY A 134 -20.71 1.52 -12.20
CA GLY A 134 -21.37 0.22 -12.40
C GLY A 134 -20.48 -1.01 -12.21
N ASP A 135 -19.20 -0.82 -11.90
CA ASP A 135 -18.27 -1.89 -11.54
C ASP A 135 -18.43 -2.31 -10.07
N THR A 136 -18.16 -3.58 -9.79
CA THR A 136 -18.10 -4.11 -8.41
C THR A 136 -16.93 -5.07 -8.26
N GLY A 137 -16.38 -5.17 -7.04
CA GLY A 137 -15.28 -6.08 -6.72
C GLY A 137 -13.95 -5.35 -6.51
N GLY A 138 -13.89 -4.06 -6.88
CA GLY A 138 -12.79 -3.15 -6.56
C GLY A 138 -11.84 -2.98 -7.73
N ARG A 139 -11.88 -1.79 -8.34
CA ARG A 139 -11.01 -1.33 -9.42
C ARG A 139 -9.99 -0.33 -8.91
N GLY A 140 -8.99 -0.04 -9.72
CA GLY A 140 -7.88 0.82 -9.34
C GLY A 140 -7.13 0.27 -8.14
N PRO A 141 -6.47 1.11 -7.33
CA PRO A 141 -5.66 0.61 -6.23
C PRO A 141 -6.54 -0.02 -5.14
N VAL A 142 -6.25 -1.29 -4.83
CA VAL A 142 -6.86 -2.05 -3.73
C VAL A 142 -5.77 -2.29 -2.69
N LYS A 143 -5.60 -1.34 -1.76
CA LYS A 143 -4.62 -1.28 -0.65
C LYS A 143 -3.24 -0.68 -0.98
N ASN A 144 -2.60 -1.00 -2.10
CA ASN A 144 -1.27 -0.47 -2.41
C ASN A 144 -1.33 0.70 -3.39
N LYS A 145 -0.41 1.67 -3.21
CA LYS A 145 -0.26 2.83 -4.09
C LYS A 145 0.02 2.40 -5.54
N PRO A 146 -0.49 3.13 -6.54
CA PRO A 146 -0.07 2.93 -7.92
C PRO A 146 1.40 3.32 -8.12
N ILE A 147 1.97 2.90 -9.26
CA ILE A 147 3.26 3.38 -9.74
C ILE A 147 3.08 4.18 -11.03
N LEU A 148 3.91 5.21 -11.22
CA LEU A 148 4.11 5.90 -12.49
C LEU A 148 5.22 5.19 -13.26
N LEU A 149 4.93 4.76 -14.48
CA LEU A 149 5.89 4.10 -15.36
C LEU A 149 6.71 5.11 -16.19
N ALA A 150 7.82 4.63 -16.73
CA ALA A 150 8.67 5.39 -17.65
C ALA A 150 7.94 5.84 -18.93
N ASP A 151 6.89 5.13 -19.37
CA ASP A 151 6.07 5.51 -20.52
C ASP A 151 4.97 6.55 -20.19
N GLY A 152 4.88 6.97 -18.93
CA GLY A 152 3.87 7.92 -18.44
C GLY A 152 2.57 7.28 -17.94
N GLY A 153 2.37 5.99 -18.21
CA GLY A 153 1.20 5.25 -17.72
C GLY A 153 1.26 4.97 -16.23
N TRP A 154 0.10 4.83 -15.60
CA TRP A 154 -0.01 4.46 -14.18
C TRP A 154 -0.51 3.02 -14.07
N LEU A 155 0.05 2.25 -13.14
CA LEU A 155 -0.42 0.91 -12.80
C LEU A 155 -0.89 0.85 -11.36
N ALA A 156 -2.09 0.32 -11.15
CA ALA A 156 -2.67 0.09 -9.84
C ALA A 156 -2.98 -1.40 -9.65
N GLY A 157 -2.43 -1.99 -8.59
CA GLY A 157 -2.72 -3.37 -8.22
C GLY A 157 -4.14 -3.52 -7.69
N ALA A 158 -4.88 -4.49 -8.22
CA ALA A 158 -6.25 -4.79 -7.84
C ALA A 158 -6.46 -6.31 -7.65
N SER A 159 -7.57 -6.68 -7.04
CA SER A 159 -7.91 -8.08 -6.80
C SER A 159 -9.40 -8.30 -6.60
N LEU A 160 -9.87 -9.48 -6.97
CA LEU A 160 -11.21 -9.96 -6.71
C LEU A 160 -11.16 -10.98 -5.57
N GLU A 161 -12.03 -10.81 -4.58
CA GLU A 161 -12.07 -11.65 -3.38
C GLU A 161 -13.43 -12.36 -3.29
N THR A 162 -13.52 -13.57 -3.84
CA THR A 162 -14.72 -14.39 -3.66
C THR A 162 -14.64 -15.24 -2.39
N ALA A 163 -15.68 -16.06 -2.15
CA ALA A 163 -15.69 -16.96 -1.01
C ALA A 163 -14.60 -18.04 -1.10
N THR A 164 -14.34 -18.53 -2.32
CA THR A 164 -13.44 -19.66 -2.61
C THR A 164 -12.13 -19.21 -3.23
N ASP A 165 -12.19 -18.28 -4.19
CA ASP A 165 -11.08 -17.95 -5.07
C ASP A 165 -10.78 -16.44 -5.05
N TRP A 166 -9.50 -16.13 -4.90
CA TRP A 166 -8.91 -14.81 -4.83
C TRP A 166 -7.92 -14.63 -5.97
N ASP A 167 -8.23 -13.70 -6.88
CA ASP A 167 -7.47 -13.46 -8.09
C ASP A 167 -6.99 -12.02 -8.15
N ALA A 168 -5.83 -11.80 -8.78
CA ALA A 168 -5.24 -10.49 -8.94
C ALA A 168 -5.27 -10.03 -10.40
N PHE A 169 -5.36 -8.72 -10.59
CA PHE A 169 -5.22 -8.06 -11.88
C PHE A 169 -4.59 -6.67 -11.67
N VAL A 170 -4.30 -5.97 -12.76
CA VAL A 170 -3.77 -4.61 -12.71
C VAL A 170 -4.68 -3.70 -13.51
N ASP A 171 -5.00 -2.55 -12.94
CA ASP A 171 -5.63 -1.45 -13.66
C ASP A 171 -4.55 -0.52 -14.20
N ARG A 172 -4.65 -0.17 -15.48
CA ARG A 172 -3.75 0.78 -16.15
C ARG A 172 -4.50 2.05 -16.52
N SER A 173 -3.89 3.21 -16.24
CA SER A 173 -4.35 4.51 -16.70
C SER A 173 -3.30 5.14 -17.61
N GLU A 174 -3.75 5.78 -18.70
CA GLU A 174 -2.90 6.49 -19.66
C GLU A 174 -3.13 8.02 -19.60
N ASP A 175 -3.99 8.49 -18.69
CA ASP A 175 -4.49 9.87 -18.63
C ASP A 175 -4.38 10.48 -17.22
N GLY A 176 -3.38 10.05 -16.44
CA GLY A 176 -3.12 10.60 -15.10
C GLY A 176 -4.14 10.16 -14.05
N GLY A 177 -4.68 8.95 -14.18
CA GLY A 177 -5.59 8.36 -13.21
C GLY A 177 -7.06 8.74 -13.38
N LEU A 178 -7.43 9.40 -14.49
CA LEU A 178 -8.82 9.78 -14.79
C LEU A 178 -9.64 8.58 -15.26
N THR A 179 -9.10 7.76 -16.15
CA THR A 179 -9.70 6.52 -16.62
C THR A 179 -8.77 5.32 -16.45
N TRP A 180 -9.37 4.14 -16.27
CA TRP A 180 -8.64 2.91 -15.95
C TRP A 180 -9.14 1.73 -16.77
N GLN A 181 -8.20 0.97 -17.33
CA GLN A 181 -8.43 -0.28 -18.04
C GLN A 181 -7.83 -1.44 -17.26
N ALA A 182 -8.66 -2.41 -16.88
CA ALA A 182 -8.21 -3.63 -16.24
C ALA A 182 -7.52 -4.56 -17.25
N THR A 183 -6.40 -5.17 -16.84
CA THR A 183 -5.86 -6.35 -17.50
C THR A 183 -6.80 -7.55 -17.30
N PRO A 184 -6.65 -8.62 -18.08
CA PRO A 184 -7.16 -9.93 -17.67
C PRO A 184 -6.66 -10.31 -16.26
N LEU A 185 -7.39 -11.22 -15.61
CA LEU A 185 -6.91 -11.86 -14.38
C LEU A 185 -5.55 -12.52 -14.67
N ILE A 186 -4.61 -12.30 -13.76
CA ILE A 186 -3.28 -12.87 -13.88
C ILE A 186 -3.38 -14.35 -13.53
N ALA A 187 -2.78 -15.20 -14.35
CA ALA A 187 -2.87 -16.64 -14.18
C ALA A 187 -2.34 -17.08 -12.80
N TYR A 188 -3.17 -17.82 -12.06
CA TYR A 188 -2.82 -18.46 -10.80
C TYR A 188 -3.47 -19.85 -10.73
N ASP A 189 -2.67 -20.89 -10.53
CA ASP A 189 -3.17 -22.26 -10.45
C ASP A 189 -3.68 -22.59 -9.04
N HIS A 190 -4.97 -22.35 -8.81
CA HIS A 190 -5.70 -22.66 -7.57
C HIS A 190 -5.71 -24.17 -7.21
N ARG A 191 -5.35 -25.07 -8.13
CA ARG A 191 -5.25 -26.51 -7.84
C ARG A 191 -3.85 -26.89 -7.37
N ARG A 192 -2.83 -26.15 -7.81
CA ARG A 192 -1.44 -26.38 -7.46
C ARG A 192 -1.06 -25.76 -6.12
N TRP A 193 -1.62 -24.61 -5.79
CA TRP A 193 -1.26 -23.84 -4.61
C TRP A 193 -2.37 -23.85 -3.56
N ALA A 194 -1.99 -23.94 -2.29
CA ALA A 194 -2.93 -23.98 -1.19
C ALA A 194 -3.54 -22.60 -0.89
N GLY A 195 -4.74 -22.61 -0.29
CA GLY A 195 -5.45 -21.39 0.10
C GLY A 195 -6.47 -20.95 -0.95
N LYS A 196 -6.99 -19.74 -0.77
CA LYS A 196 -7.93 -19.08 -1.70
C LYS A 196 -7.25 -18.40 -2.86
N GLY A 197 -5.95 -18.13 -2.78
CA GLY A 197 -5.19 -17.39 -3.78
C GLY A 197 -4.53 -16.12 -3.27
N VAL A 198 -4.48 -15.10 -4.12
CA VAL A 198 -3.58 -13.93 -4.04
C VAL A 198 -4.34 -12.61 -4.22
N ILE A 199 -3.91 -11.57 -3.51
CA ILE A 199 -4.56 -10.25 -3.53
C ILE A 199 -3.54 -9.12 -3.30
N GLN A 200 -4.01 -7.88 -3.49
CA GLN A 200 -3.32 -6.65 -3.09
C GLN A 200 -1.88 -6.55 -3.63
N PRO A 201 -1.68 -6.51 -4.97
CA PRO A 201 -0.36 -6.42 -5.57
C PRO A 201 0.39 -5.15 -5.13
N ALA A 202 1.69 -5.26 -4.85
CA ALA A 202 2.61 -4.13 -4.68
C ALA A 202 3.58 -4.12 -5.86
N LEU A 203 3.65 -3.00 -6.58
CA LEU A 203 4.28 -2.90 -7.90
C LEU A 203 5.58 -2.10 -7.86
N TRP A 204 6.50 -2.40 -8.79
CA TRP A 204 7.63 -1.52 -9.14
C TRP A 204 8.07 -1.77 -10.59
N GLU A 205 8.73 -0.77 -11.19
CA GLU A 205 9.35 -0.86 -12.51
C GLU A 205 10.88 -0.82 -12.36
N SER A 206 11.57 -1.88 -12.78
CA SER A 206 13.03 -1.99 -12.63
C SER A 206 13.82 -1.37 -13.80
N ALA A 207 13.17 -1.31 -14.97
CA ALA A 207 13.62 -0.67 -16.19
C ALA A 207 12.38 -0.37 -17.05
N PRO A 208 12.41 0.56 -18.03
CA PRO A 208 11.25 0.86 -18.85
C PRO A 208 10.58 -0.39 -19.43
N GLY A 209 9.30 -0.61 -19.09
CA GLY A 209 8.50 -1.76 -19.51
C GLY A 209 8.69 -3.04 -18.68
N GLN A 210 9.71 -3.10 -17.82
CA GLN A 210 10.00 -4.24 -16.93
C GLN A 210 9.36 -4.02 -15.57
N VAL A 211 8.12 -4.49 -15.43
CA VAL A 211 7.30 -4.30 -14.22
C VAL A 211 7.22 -5.60 -13.44
N HIS A 212 7.21 -5.48 -12.12
CA HIS A 212 7.18 -6.61 -11.21
C HIS A 212 6.12 -6.38 -10.14
N MET A 213 5.64 -7.47 -9.55
CA MET A 213 4.77 -7.39 -8.39
C MET A 213 5.10 -8.41 -7.31
N LEU A 214 4.81 -8.04 -6.07
CA LEU A 214 4.65 -8.96 -4.95
C LEU A 214 3.19 -8.96 -4.50
N LEU A 215 2.66 -10.14 -4.18
CA LEU A 215 1.27 -10.29 -3.77
C LEU A 215 1.18 -10.95 -2.40
N ARG A 216 0.23 -10.47 -1.60
CA ARG A 216 -0.26 -11.15 -0.40
C ARG A 216 -0.93 -12.46 -0.84
N SER A 217 -0.74 -13.53 -0.09
CA SER A 217 -1.44 -14.80 -0.34
C SER A 217 -1.94 -15.47 0.93
N THR A 218 -2.96 -16.30 0.73
CA THR A 218 -3.43 -17.25 1.74
C THR A 218 -2.62 -18.55 1.76
N GLY A 219 -1.71 -18.75 0.81
CA GLY A 219 -0.90 -19.95 0.63
C GLY A 219 0.38 -20.01 1.46
N GLY A 220 0.54 -19.11 2.45
CA GLY A 220 1.67 -19.14 3.38
C GLY A 220 2.95 -18.46 2.88
N ARG A 221 2.97 -17.94 1.65
CA ARG A 221 4.12 -17.30 1.00
C ARG A 221 3.73 -16.05 0.23
N ILE A 222 4.61 -15.06 0.19
CA ILE A 222 4.47 -13.94 -0.76
C ILE A 222 4.62 -14.51 -2.17
N CYS A 223 3.74 -14.11 -3.08
CA CYS A 223 3.80 -14.52 -4.48
C CYS A 223 4.36 -13.40 -5.36
N ARG A 224 4.85 -13.76 -6.56
CA ARG A 224 5.42 -12.83 -7.55
C ARG A 224 4.84 -13.10 -8.93
N SER A 225 4.71 -12.04 -9.72
CA SER A 225 4.53 -12.09 -11.17
C SER A 225 5.32 -10.94 -11.81
N ASP A 226 5.68 -11.11 -13.07
CA ASP A 226 6.55 -10.21 -13.81
C ASP A 226 5.91 -9.88 -15.18
N SER A 227 6.16 -8.67 -15.65
CA SER A 227 5.72 -8.15 -16.95
C SER A 227 6.91 -7.54 -17.69
N THR A 228 6.96 -7.74 -19.00
CA THR A 228 7.99 -7.20 -19.90
C THR A 228 7.42 -6.26 -20.95
N ASP A 229 6.17 -5.80 -20.78
CA ASP A 229 5.43 -4.96 -21.74
C ASP A 229 4.70 -3.79 -21.05
N GLY A 230 5.22 -3.34 -19.91
CA GLY A 230 4.66 -2.22 -19.15
C GLY A 230 3.38 -2.58 -18.39
N GLY A 231 3.26 -3.84 -17.93
CA GLY A 231 2.13 -4.31 -17.13
C GLY A 231 0.88 -4.65 -17.94
N ARG A 232 0.99 -4.85 -19.26
CA ARG A 232 -0.14 -5.21 -20.14
C ARG A 232 -0.42 -6.71 -20.08
N MET A 233 0.63 -7.52 -20.05
CA MET A 233 0.59 -8.95 -19.78
C MET A 233 1.52 -9.30 -18.63
N TRP A 234 1.16 -10.38 -17.94
CA TRP A 234 1.82 -10.84 -16.73
C TRP A 234 2.13 -12.32 -16.82
N SER A 235 3.29 -12.73 -16.30
CA SER A 235 3.62 -14.14 -16.12
C SER A 235 2.67 -14.81 -15.12
N GLU A 236 2.61 -16.13 -15.12
CA GLU A 236 1.94 -16.89 -14.06
C GLU A 236 2.47 -16.46 -12.69
N ILE A 237 1.56 -16.32 -11.72
CA ILE A 237 1.89 -16.01 -10.33
C ILE A 237 2.50 -17.23 -9.67
N VAL A 238 3.71 -17.07 -9.11
CA VAL A 238 4.44 -18.14 -8.43
C VAL A 238 4.83 -17.73 -7.00
N PRO A 239 4.80 -18.65 -6.01
CA PRO A 239 5.29 -18.37 -4.67
C PRO A 239 6.79 -18.06 -4.63
N THR A 240 7.17 -17.13 -3.76
CA THR A 240 8.57 -16.80 -3.45
C THR A 240 9.08 -17.59 -2.24
N ASN A 241 10.34 -17.34 -1.85
CA ASN A 241 10.90 -17.89 -0.62
C ASN A 241 10.47 -17.14 0.65
N LEU A 242 9.81 -15.99 0.54
CA LEU A 242 9.35 -15.22 1.69
C LEU A 242 8.03 -15.77 2.25
N PRO A 243 7.93 -16.00 3.57
CA PRO A 243 6.68 -16.42 4.19
C PRO A 243 5.65 -15.28 4.18
N ASN A 244 4.37 -15.63 4.15
CA ASN A 244 3.25 -14.70 4.31
C ASN A 244 2.08 -15.38 4.99
N ASN A 245 1.78 -14.96 6.21
CA ASN A 245 0.61 -15.40 6.96
C ASN A 245 -0.69 -14.69 6.56
N ASN A 246 -0.87 -14.41 5.27
CA ASN A 246 -1.97 -13.59 4.74
C ASN A 246 -2.02 -12.17 5.34
N SER A 247 -0.85 -11.58 5.59
CA SER A 247 -0.72 -10.17 5.99
C SER A 247 -0.44 -9.29 4.78
N GLY A 248 -0.94 -8.05 4.84
CA GLY A 248 -0.66 -7.03 3.84
C GLY A 248 0.82 -6.66 3.81
N LEU A 249 1.28 -6.24 2.64
CA LEU A 249 2.65 -5.81 2.36
C LEU A 249 2.62 -4.60 1.43
N ASP A 250 3.70 -3.83 1.38
CA ASP A 250 3.93 -2.78 0.39
C ASP A 250 5.42 -2.72 0.03
N VAL A 251 5.75 -2.15 -1.13
CA VAL A 251 7.12 -2.04 -1.61
C VAL A 251 7.42 -0.61 -2.04
N ALA A 252 8.65 -0.18 -1.77
CA ALA A 252 9.23 1.05 -2.30
C ALA A 252 10.44 0.70 -3.17
N TRP A 253 10.48 1.29 -4.37
CA TRP A 253 11.65 1.31 -5.22
C TRP A 253 12.53 2.50 -4.84
N LEU A 254 13.80 2.24 -4.55
CA LEU A 254 14.76 3.24 -4.10
C LEU A 254 15.77 3.56 -5.21
N ALA A 255 16.44 4.70 -5.06
CA ALA A 255 17.56 5.06 -5.92
C ALA A 255 18.63 3.95 -5.92
N GLY A 256 19.26 3.73 -7.07
CA GLY A 256 20.27 2.67 -7.24
C GLY A 256 19.71 1.26 -7.42
N GLY A 257 18.38 1.10 -7.56
CA GLY A 257 17.76 -0.18 -7.87
C GLY A 257 17.53 -1.09 -6.67
N ARG A 258 17.57 -0.53 -5.46
CA ARG A 258 17.29 -1.22 -4.20
C ARG A 258 15.78 -1.21 -3.94
N LEU A 259 15.25 -2.31 -3.41
CA LEU A 259 13.88 -2.42 -2.94
C LEU A 259 13.82 -2.37 -1.43
N ALA A 260 12.75 -1.77 -0.89
CA ALA A 260 12.34 -1.88 0.50
C ALA A 260 10.93 -2.47 0.58
N LEU A 261 10.80 -3.68 1.12
CA LEU A 261 9.54 -4.39 1.32
C LEU A 261 9.16 -4.30 2.78
N ILE A 262 8.02 -3.69 3.09
CA ILE A 262 7.46 -3.73 4.44
C ILE A 262 6.43 -4.87 4.54
N CYS A 263 6.65 -5.80 5.47
CA CYS A 263 5.82 -7.00 5.62
C CYS A 263 5.95 -7.64 7.01
N ASN A 264 5.13 -8.65 7.29
CA ASN A 264 5.33 -9.58 8.40
C ASN A 264 6.01 -10.85 7.87
N PRO A 265 7.34 -11.02 8.05
CA PRO A 265 8.10 -12.12 7.45
C PRO A 265 7.98 -13.42 8.26
N VAL A 266 6.74 -13.85 8.51
CA VAL A 266 6.42 -15.05 9.30
C VAL A 266 5.34 -15.88 8.63
N ALA A 267 5.38 -17.20 8.88
CA ALA A 267 4.33 -18.13 8.46
C ALA A 267 3.25 -18.31 9.54
N ASP A 268 3.53 -17.86 10.76
CA ASP A 268 2.65 -17.98 11.92
C ASP A 268 1.44 -17.06 11.84
N ARG A 269 0.38 -17.38 12.57
CA ARG A 269 -0.88 -16.62 12.50
C ARG A 269 -0.78 -15.18 13.01
N GLU A 270 0.20 -14.87 13.87
CA GLU A 270 0.36 -13.54 14.44
C GLU A 270 1.01 -12.57 13.45
N ARG A 271 0.53 -11.34 13.38
CA ARG A 271 1.10 -10.29 12.52
C ARG A 271 2.21 -9.53 13.24
N THR A 272 3.22 -10.27 13.68
CA THR A 272 4.43 -9.77 14.34
C THR A 272 5.59 -10.72 14.04
N PRO A 273 6.82 -10.22 13.86
CA PRO A 273 7.20 -8.80 13.78
C PRO A 273 6.68 -8.10 12.52
N LEU A 274 6.67 -6.77 12.53
CA LEU A 274 6.56 -5.94 11.32
C LEU A 274 7.96 -5.44 10.96
N SER A 275 8.38 -5.69 9.73
CA SER A 275 9.77 -5.48 9.31
C SER A 275 9.85 -4.84 7.93
N ILE A 276 10.92 -4.09 7.70
CA ILE A 276 11.35 -3.68 6.38
C ILE A 276 12.50 -4.59 5.95
N LEU A 277 12.33 -5.29 4.83
CA LEU A 277 13.33 -6.12 4.19
C LEU A 277 13.90 -5.41 2.97
N PHE A 278 15.18 -5.62 2.67
CA PHE A 278 15.83 -4.96 1.53
C PHE A 278 16.38 -5.94 0.51
N SER A 279 16.20 -5.63 -0.77
CA SER A 279 16.71 -6.43 -1.88
C SER A 279 17.53 -5.57 -2.83
N HIS A 280 18.64 -6.14 -3.31
CA HIS A 280 19.56 -5.53 -4.30
C HIS A 280 19.54 -6.24 -5.65
N ASN A 281 18.69 -7.25 -5.81
CA ASN A 281 18.62 -8.10 -7.00
C ASN A 281 17.17 -8.27 -7.45
N ASN A 282 16.45 -7.16 -7.51
CA ASN A 282 15.10 -7.09 -8.05
C ASN A 282 14.12 -8.06 -7.35
N GLY A 283 14.24 -8.18 -6.02
CA GLY A 283 13.30 -8.93 -5.17
C GLY A 283 13.56 -10.44 -5.12
N LEU A 284 14.69 -10.93 -5.64
CA LEU A 284 15.05 -12.35 -5.60
C LEU A 284 15.52 -12.78 -4.21
N THR A 285 16.33 -11.96 -3.53
CA THR A 285 16.79 -12.21 -2.15
C THR A 285 16.70 -10.96 -1.28
N TRP A 286 16.61 -11.18 0.03
CA TRP A 286 16.34 -10.14 1.04
C TRP A 286 17.29 -10.26 2.23
N PRO A 287 18.59 -9.96 2.06
CA PRO A 287 19.62 -10.23 3.08
C PRO A 287 19.60 -9.28 4.29
N GLU A 288 18.98 -8.11 4.15
CA GLU A 288 18.95 -7.06 5.17
C GLU A 288 17.52 -6.83 5.67
N ARG A 289 17.42 -6.48 6.96
CA ARG A 289 16.16 -6.33 7.66
C ARG A 289 16.26 -5.32 8.80
N ILE A 290 15.20 -4.54 8.99
CA ILE A 290 14.94 -3.73 10.18
C ILE A 290 13.57 -4.10 10.73
N ASP A 291 13.49 -4.29 12.05
CA ASP A 291 12.22 -4.52 12.74
C ASP A 291 11.67 -3.20 13.27
N LEU A 292 10.40 -2.92 12.93
CA LEU A 292 9.66 -1.78 13.44
C LEU A 292 8.90 -2.14 14.71
N GLU A 293 8.36 -3.36 14.75
CA GLU A 293 7.59 -3.89 15.87
C GLU A 293 7.96 -5.35 16.08
N THR A 294 8.24 -5.74 17.33
CA THR A 294 8.62 -7.11 17.70
C THR A 294 7.81 -7.67 18.86
N GLY A 295 7.03 -6.83 19.55
CA GLY A 295 6.18 -7.25 20.66
C GLY A 295 5.00 -8.12 20.20
N PRO A 296 4.28 -8.78 21.12
CA PRO A 296 3.05 -9.48 20.78
C PRO A 296 1.99 -8.49 20.28
N GLY A 297 1.22 -8.89 19.26
CA GLY A 297 0.11 -8.10 18.74
C GLY A 297 -0.12 -8.25 17.24
N GLU A 298 -1.03 -7.40 16.74
CA GLU A 298 -1.34 -7.30 15.31
C GLU A 298 -0.77 -5.98 14.75
N TYR A 299 0.31 -6.04 13.98
CA TYR A 299 0.85 -4.90 13.22
C TYR A 299 0.67 -5.16 11.74
N SER A 300 -0.14 -4.35 11.09
CA SER A 300 -0.77 -4.78 9.84
C SER A 300 -1.07 -3.63 8.89
N TYR A 301 -1.31 -4.00 7.62
CA TYR A 301 -1.58 -3.07 6.52
C TYR A 301 -0.57 -1.91 6.47
N PRO A 302 0.74 -2.24 6.36
CA PRO A 302 1.75 -1.20 6.24
C PRO A 302 1.71 -0.55 4.85
N ALA A 303 2.10 0.71 4.78
CA ALA A 303 2.46 1.43 3.56
C ALA A 303 3.87 2.01 3.72
N ILE A 304 4.62 2.10 2.63
CA ILE A 304 5.99 2.61 2.61
C ILE A 304 6.22 3.50 1.40
N VAL A 305 6.85 4.65 1.59
CA VAL A 305 7.26 5.56 0.52
C VAL A 305 8.69 6.04 0.74
N PRO A 306 9.51 6.18 -0.32
CA PRO A 306 10.76 6.92 -0.22
C PRO A 306 10.45 8.41 0.01
N THR A 307 11.33 9.10 0.75
CA THR A 307 11.22 10.53 1.00
C THR A 307 12.28 11.31 0.22
N ALA A 308 12.05 12.60 0.00
CA ALA A 308 12.94 13.47 -0.77
C ALA A 308 14.36 13.56 -0.19
N ASP A 309 14.52 13.38 1.12
CA ASP A 309 15.80 13.36 1.82
C ASP A 309 16.51 11.99 1.78
N GLY A 310 15.96 10.99 1.06
CA GLY A 310 16.57 9.68 0.86
C GLY A 310 16.25 8.65 1.94
N ALA A 311 15.43 9.01 2.93
CA ALA A 311 14.90 8.09 3.93
C ALA A 311 13.64 7.35 3.41
N LEU A 312 13.03 6.58 4.31
CA LEU A 312 11.77 5.88 4.13
C LEU A 312 10.77 6.36 5.17
N ALA A 313 9.57 6.72 4.73
CA ALA A 313 8.44 6.95 5.61
C ALA A 313 7.47 5.75 5.52
N VAL A 314 6.97 5.32 6.67
CA VAL A 314 6.02 4.22 6.77
C VAL A 314 4.82 4.61 7.60
N SER A 315 3.67 4.03 7.25
CA SER A 315 2.49 4.05 8.13
C SER A 315 1.91 2.65 8.26
N TYR A 316 1.39 2.29 9.42
CA TYR A 316 0.73 0.98 9.60
C TYR A 316 -0.33 1.00 10.69
N THR A 317 -1.19 -0.01 10.67
CA THR A 317 -2.16 -0.25 11.74
C THR A 317 -1.50 -0.94 12.91
N TRP A 318 -1.62 -0.33 14.08
CA TRP A 318 -1.19 -0.89 15.35
C TRP A 318 -2.42 -1.40 16.11
N ARG A 319 -2.54 -2.73 16.23
CA ARG A 319 -3.57 -3.47 16.98
C ARG A 319 -5.03 -3.09 16.67
N ARG A 320 -5.29 -2.52 15.49
CA ARG A 320 -6.59 -1.94 15.07
C ARG A 320 -7.09 -0.79 15.95
N GLU A 321 -6.19 -0.25 16.77
CA GLU A 321 -6.46 0.79 17.76
C GLU A 321 -5.69 2.08 17.47
N ARG A 322 -4.57 2.04 16.77
CA ARG A 322 -3.81 3.25 16.39
C ARG A 322 -3.32 3.12 14.96
N ILE A 323 -3.00 4.27 14.37
CA ILE A 323 -2.14 4.33 13.19
C ILE A 323 -0.79 4.88 13.66
N VAL A 324 0.28 4.19 13.28
CA VAL A 324 1.65 4.63 13.51
C VAL A 324 2.18 5.25 12.23
N TRP A 325 2.96 6.31 12.38
CA TRP A 325 3.91 6.78 11.38
C TRP A 325 5.33 6.58 11.91
N ALA A 326 6.24 6.18 11.04
CA ALA A 326 7.66 6.05 11.38
C ALA A 326 8.55 6.44 10.21
N LYS A 327 9.78 6.87 10.52
CA LYS A 327 10.80 7.21 9.53
C LYS A 327 12.07 6.38 9.76
N VAL A 328 12.66 5.89 8.69
CA VAL A 328 13.84 5.01 8.68
C VAL A 328 14.88 5.56 7.71
N GLU A 329 16.12 5.71 8.14
CA GLU A 329 17.26 6.25 7.36
C GLU A 329 18.48 5.33 7.45
#